data_AF-A0A3L8A4D1-F1
#
_entry.id   AF-A0A3L8A4D1-F1
#
_cell.length_a   1.000
_cell.length_b   1.000
_cell.length_c   1.000
_cell.angle_alpha   90.00
_cell.angle_beta   90.00
_cell.angle_gamma   90.00
#
_symmetry.space_group_name_H-M   'P 1'
#
loop_
_entity.id
_entity.type
_entity.pdbx_description
1 polymer ?
#
loop_
_entity_poly.entity_id
_entity_poly.type
_entity_poly.pdbx_seq_one_letter_code
_entity_poly.pdbx_strand_id
1 'polypeptide(L)'
;MTVTASCNDIVDYNDNYDDGMTSYGPPVITGVYDANDTELTEPLEAADFGRFIMLRGKNLSNITKIMLNDIEIVVDDVYATSTGAWLEVPAKAPEVISNKIYYTTALGKTEYDFTVIIPDVQIKGLYNEMALPGSLAKVSGAYFDLHGFGRKETSKVIMNGEELAVQDVTDSEMTIAIPENATPNSTIRFEWIGVNGQSAVTVPYARKDDLIFADWTGMYWGDGVLVSQPEAGQPPLLCGPYFYIKKPFGAWEWYTVFGAGFGIADDIADNPEDYVFKFETCSNMNTPFPDCGDFGYLITFVNDTNKYCWNPSSEKSFNTFGEWCTVRIEFADLVATQKPAGWCDFRMNFQPSMEVDIEHCFSGFRIEKKLTD
;
A
#
# COMPACT_ATOMS: atom_id res chain seq x y z
N MET A 1 62.81 -63.72 -16.08
CA MET A 1 62.58 -62.55 -15.20
C MET A 1 62.55 -61.34 -16.12
N THR A 2 61.49 -60.55 -16.21
CA THR A 2 60.39 -60.32 -15.27
C THR A 2 59.16 -59.95 -16.08
N VAL A 3 58.04 -60.66 -15.88
CA VAL A 3 56.73 -60.29 -16.41
C VAL A 3 56.18 -59.23 -15.47
N THR A 4 56.03 -58.00 -15.94
CA THR A 4 55.24 -56.98 -15.24
C THR A 4 53.80 -57.12 -15.68
N ALA A 5 52.96 -57.70 -14.81
CA ALA A 5 51.52 -57.68 -14.96
C ALA A 5 51.02 -56.25 -14.65
N SER A 6 50.35 -55.62 -15.62
CA SER A 6 49.55 -54.42 -15.35
C SER A 6 48.18 -54.87 -14.84
N CYS A 7 47.85 -54.51 -13.61
CA CYS A 7 46.47 -54.61 -13.12
C CYS A 7 45.61 -53.60 -13.90
N ASN A 8 44.84 -54.08 -14.88
CA ASN A 8 43.63 -53.39 -15.30
C ASN A 8 42.59 -53.67 -14.23
N ASP A 9 42.54 -52.82 -13.21
CA ASP A 9 41.39 -52.74 -12.31
C ASP A 9 40.28 -52.02 -13.09
N ILE A 10 39.45 -52.80 -13.78
CA ILE A 10 38.20 -52.29 -14.34
C ILE A 10 37.27 -52.10 -13.16
N VAL A 11 37.16 -50.85 -12.70
CA VAL A 11 36.12 -50.45 -11.77
C VAL A 11 34.80 -50.59 -12.52
N ASP A 12 34.01 -51.62 -12.18
CA ASP A 12 32.63 -51.77 -12.63
C ASP A 12 31.87 -50.57 -12.06
N TYR A 13 31.59 -49.57 -12.90
CA TYR A 13 30.74 -48.45 -12.50
C TYR A 13 29.38 -49.06 -12.19
N ASN A 14 28.90 -48.85 -10.96
CA ASN A 14 27.62 -49.36 -10.46
C ASN A 14 26.49 -49.15 -11.48
N ASP A 15 26.12 -50.20 -12.21
CA ASP A 15 25.09 -50.24 -13.27
C ASP A 15 23.65 -49.94 -12.76
N ASN A 16 23.50 -49.68 -11.46
CA ASN A 16 22.23 -49.28 -10.82
C ASN A 16 22.19 -47.77 -10.48
N TYR A 17 22.85 -46.92 -11.26
CA TYR A 17 22.70 -45.47 -11.14
C TYR A 17 21.27 -45.06 -11.53
N ASP A 18 20.42 -44.83 -10.53
CA ASP A 18 19.15 -44.15 -10.69
C ASP A 18 19.42 -42.65 -10.62
N ASP A 19 19.28 -41.97 -11.76
CA ASP A 19 19.40 -40.51 -11.86
C ASP A 19 18.24 -39.78 -11.16
N GLY A 20 17.30 -40.53 -10.58
CA GLY A 20 16.11 -40.00 -9.94
C GLY A 20 15.11 -39.47 -10.94
N MET A 21 15.25 -39.73 -12.25
CA MET A 21 14.37 -39.22 -13.31
C MET A 21 13.49 -40.31 -13.90
N THR A 22 13.69 -41.58 -13.53
CA THR A 22 12.91 -42.67 -14.10
C THR A 22 11.50 -42.73 -13.49
N SER A 23 10.48 -42.70 -14.36
CA SER A 23 9.06 -42.82 -14.00
C SER A 23 8.44 -44.04 -14.67
N TYR A 24 7.62 -44.80 -13.94
CA TYR A 24 7.08 -46.10 -14.39
C TYR A 24 5.55 -46.12 -14.53
N GLY A 25 4.88 -45.00 -14.29
CA GLY A 25 3.43 -44.92 -14.31
C GLY A 25 2.92 -43.49 -14.21
N PRO A 26 1.59 -43.30 -14.02
CA PRO A 26 1.02 -41.98 -13.88
C PRO A 26 1.57 -41.26 -12.63
N PRO A 27 1.65 -39.90 -12.66
CA PRO A 27 2.10 -39.11 -11.53
C PRO A 27 1.16 -39.29 -10.33
N VAL A 28 1.72 -39.24 -9.13
CA VAL A 28 0.97 -39.27 -7.85
C VAL A 28 1.55 -38.21 -6.95
N ILE A 29 0.72 -37.28 -6.48
CA ILE A 29 1.08 -36.29 -5.45
C ILE A 29 0.55 -36.77 -4.11
N THR A 30 1.39 -36.71 -3.08
CA THR A 30 1.11 -37.20 -1.72
C THR A 30 1.14 -36.10 -0.68
N GLY A 31 1.72 -34.94 -1.00
CA GLY A 31 1.80 -33.78 -0.14
C GLY A 31 2.42 -32.60 -0.86
N VAL A 32 2.15 -31.41 -0.37
CA VAL A 32 2.85 -30.18 -0.76
C VAL A 32 3.55 -29.64 0.48
N TYR A 33 4.76 -29.13 0.32
CA TYR A 33 5.59 -28.64 1.43
C TYR A 33 6.26 -27.33 1.02
N ASP A 34 6.79 -26.60 2.00
CA ASP A 34 7.73 -25.53 1.70
C ASP A 34 8.95 -26.11 0.98
N ALA A 35 9.45 -25.43 -0.05
CA ALA A 35 10.60 -25.94 -0.80
C ALA A 35 11.87 -26.12 0.07
N ASN A 36 11.96 -25.43 1.20
CA ASN A 36 13.06 -25.54 2.15
C ASN A 36 12.79 -26.56 3.27
N ASP A 37 11.59 -27.14 3.36
CA ASP A 37 11.29 -28.16 4.35
C ASP A 37 11.95 -29.49 3.94
N THR A 38 13.05 -29.82 4.60
CA THR A 38 13.76 -31.09 4.39
C THR A 38 13.17 -32.25 5.19
N GLU A 39 12.39 -31.97 6.24
CA GLU A 39 11.83 -32.99 7.12
C GLU A 39 10.48 -33.49 6.59
N LEU A 40 9.75 -32.66 5.83
CA LEU A 40 8.47 -32.96 5.19
C LEU A 40 7.43 -33.44 6.22
N THR A 41 7.37 -32.76 7.36
CA THR A 41 6.53 -33.12 8.51
C THR A 41 5.22 -32.33 8.54
N GLU A 42 5.20 -31.13 7.96
CA GLU A 42 4.04 -30.23 7.95
C GLU A 42 3.60 -29.94 6.51
N PRO A 43 2.65 -30.72 5.96
CA PRO A 43 2.14 -30.47 4.62
C PRO A 43 1.36 -29.15 4.56
N LEU A 44 1.57 -28.40 3.49
CA LEU A 44 0.81 -27.22 3.11
C LEU A 44 -0.47 -27.62 2.38
N GLU A 45 -1.60 -27.08 2.83
CA GLU A 45 -2.87 -27.15 2.10
C GLU A 45 -3.09 -25.91 1.21
N ALA A 46 -2.34 -24.83 1.48
CA ALA A 46 -2.43 -23.57 0.76
C ALA A 46 -1.09 -22.81 0.70
N ALA A 47 -0.95 -21.91 -0.26
CA ALA A 47 0.19 -21.00 -0.37
C ALA A 47 -0.16 -19.67 -1.05
N ASP A 48 0.54 -18.61 -0.64
CA ASP A 48 0.51 -17.30 -1.28
C ASP A 48 1.22 -17.30 -2.65
N PHE A 49 0.95 -16.27 -3.44
CA PHE A 49 1.69 -15.98 -4.67
C PHE A 49 3.19 -15.85 -4.42
N GLY A 50 3.99 -16.31 -5.38
CA GLY A 50 5.46 -16.25 -5.33
C GLY A 50 6.10 -17.23 -4.34
N ARG A 51 5.30 -18.01 -3.59
CA ARG A 51 5.86 -19.00 -2.67
C ARG A 51 6.47 -20.16 -3.46
N PHE A 52 7.70 -20.52 -3.14
CA PHE A 52 8.37 -21.69 -3.70
C PHE A 52 7.98 -22.94 -2.91
N ILE A 53 7.34 -23.90 -3.58
CA ILE A 53 6.77 -25.12 -2.97
C ILE A 53 7.39 -26.39 -3.55
N MET A 54 7.30 -27.49 -2.80
CA MET A 54 7.70 -28.82 -3.23
C MET A 54 6.50 -29.78 -3.21
N LEU A 55 6.21 -30.38 -4.36
CA LEU A 55 5.25 -31.48 -4.49
C LEU A 55 5.97 -32.79 -4.19
N ARG A 56 5.54 -33.50 -3.16
CA ARG A 56 6.08 -34.82 -2.81
C ARG A 56 5.25 -35.91 -3.48
N GLY A 57 5.88 -36.89 -4.11
CA GLY A 57 5.12 -37.91 -4.82
C GLY A 57 5.91 -39.03 -5.48
N LYS A 58 5.31 -39.57 -6.54
CA LYS A 58 5.88 -40.59 -7.42
C LYS A 58 5.60 -40.25 -8.87
N ASN A 59 6.51 -40.66 -9.75
CA ASN A 59 6.45 -40.46 -11.19
C ASN A 59 6.27 -38.98 -11.61
N LEU A 60 6.93 -38.05 -10.90
CA LEU A 60 6.78 -36.62 -11.15
C LEU A 60 7.75 -36.07 -12.22
N SER A 61 8.78 -36.83 -12.62
CA SER A 61 9.73 -36.38 -13.65
C SER A 61 9.06 -36.30 -15.05
N ASN A 62 9.75 -35.62 -15.99
CA ASN A 62 9.30 -35.50 -17.39
C ASN A 62 7.88 -34.91 -17.51
N ILE A 63 7.62 -33.90 -16.68
CA ILE A 63 6.41 -33.09 -16.73
C ILE A 63 6.23 -32.50 -18.13
N THR A 64 4.99 -32.51 -18.61
CA THR A 64 4.60 -31.86 -19.87
C THR A 64 3.69 -30.66 -19.64
N LYS A 65 3.01 -30.60 -18.49
CA LYS A 65 2.14 -29.50 -18.09
C LYS A 65 1.82 -29.55 -16.61
N ILE A 66 1.87 -28.41 -15.94
CA ILE A 66 1.31 -28.21 -14.61
C ILE A 66 0.49 -26.94 -14.57
N MET A 67 -0.64 -27.00 -13.88
CA MET A 67 -1.50 -25.85 -13.64
C MET A 67 -1.85 -25.75 -12.16
N LEU A 68 -1.89 -24.53 -11.65
CA LEU A 68 -2.51 -24.19 -10.38
C LEU A 68 -3.80 -23.44 -10.70
N ASN A 69 -4.95 -23.97 -10.29
CA ASN A 69 -6.24 -23.52 -10.81
C ASN A 69 -6.26 -23.59 -12.35
N ASP A 70 -6.52 -22.48 -13.04
CA ASP A 70 -6.45 -22.35 -14.50
C ASP A 70 -5.14 -21.71 -15.00
N ILE A 71 -4.19 -21.42 -14.11
CA ILE A 71 -2.91 -20.82 -14.46
C ILE A 71 -1.89 -21.91 -14.76
N GLU A 72 -1.46 -21.97 -16.01
CA GLU A 72 -0.37 -22.85 -16.46
C GLU A 72 0.99 -22.27 -16.07
N ILE A 73 1.85 -23.15 -15.55
CA ILE A 73 3.21 -22.83 -15.15
C ILE A 73 4.15 -23.28 -16.26
N VAL A 74 5.15 -22.45 -16.54
CA VAL A 74 6.18 -22.76 -17.53
C VAL A 74 6.99 -23.96 -17.03
N VAL A 75 6.95 -25.05 -17.80
CA VAL A 75 7.57 -26.33 -17.40
C VAL A 75 9.08 -26.20 -17.17
N ASP A 76 9.75 -25.34 -17.94
CA ASP A 76 11.21 -25.11 -17.82
C ASP A 76 11.60 -24.46 -16.48
N ASP A 77 10.65 -23.80 -15.79
CA ASP A 77 10.85 -23.23 -14.46
C ASP A 77 10.61 -24.25 -13.33
N VAL A 78 10.19 -25.47 -13.68
CA VAL A 78 9.91 -26.54 -12.71
C VAL A 78 11.08 -27.52 -12.66
N TYR A 79 11.71 -27.63 -11.49
CA TYR A 79 12.66 -28.69 -11.24
C TYR A 79 11.92 -29.95 -10.79
N ALA A 80 11.97 -31.04 -11.56
CA ALA A 80 11.24 -32.26 -11.24
C ALA A 80 12.12 -33.50 -11.30
N THR A 81 12.00 -34.34 -10.27
CA THR A 81 12.53 -35.70 -10.17
C THR A 81 11.36 -36.68 -10.10
N SER A 82 11.62 -37.98 -10.11
CA SER A 82 10.60 -39.02 -9.98
C SER A 82 9.85 -38.94 -8.64
N THR A 83 10.42 -38.33 -7.60
CA THR A 83 9.82 -38.28 -6.25
C THR A 83 9.48 -36.89 -5.73
N GLY A 84 9.79 -35.84 -6.49
CA GLY A 84 9.55 -34.46 -6.07
C GLY A 84 9.52 -33.50 -7.26
N ALA A 85 8.70 -32.45 -7.18
CA ALA A 85 8.73 -31.33 -8.11
C ALA A 85 8.73 -30.00 -7.35
N TRP A 86 9.60 -29.07 -7.73
CA TRP A 86 9.76 -27.76 -7.11
C TRP A 86 9.35 -26.69 -8.10
N LEU A 87 8.47 -25.79 -7.66
CA LEU A 87 7.91 -24.74 -8.48
C LEU A 87 7.52 -23.52 -7.64
N GLU A 88 7.38 -22.39 -8.30
CA GLU A 88 6.83 -21.17 -7.71
C GLU A 88 5.32 -21.10 -7.95
N VAL A 89 4.56 -20.72 -6.92
CA VAL A 89 3.13 -20.42 -7.06
C VAL A 89 2.97 -19.16 -7.93
N PRO A 90 2.26 -19.20 -9.07
CA PRO A 90 2.18 -18.06 -9.99
C PRO A 90 1.62 -16.81 -9.34
N ALA A 91 2.29 -15.66 -9.54
CA ALA A 91 1.81 -14.34 -9.13
C ALA A 91 0.76 -13.78 -10.11
N LYS A 92 -0.28 -14.57 -10.40
CA LYS A 92 -1.37 -14.20 -11.31
C LYS A 92 -2.69 -14.75 -10.77
N ALA A 93 -3.68 -13.87 -10.64
CA ALA A 93 -5.01 -14.29 -10.24
C ALA A 93 -5.66 -15.20 -11.31
N PRO A 94 -6.13 -16.40 -10.93
CA PRO A 94 -6.89 -17.30 -11.81
C PRO A 94 -8.25 -16.70 -12.20
N GLU A 95 -8.79 -17.08 -13.35
CA GLU A 95 -10.18 -16.76 -13.72
C GLU A 95 -11.15 -17.81 -13.15
N VAL A 96 -10.70 -19.07 -13.10
CA VAL A 96 -11.44 -20.19 -12.52
C VAL A 96 -10.69 -20.75 -11.31
N ILE A 97 -11.22 -20.49 -10.11
CA ILE A 97 -10.65 -21.00 -8.85
C ILE A 97 -11.19 -22.42 -8.60
N SER A 98 -10.39 -23.44 -8.93
CA SER A 98 -10.74 -24.85 -8.66
C SER A 98 -10.13 -25.41 -7.37
N ASN A 99 -9.18 -24.69 -6.76
CA ASN A 99 -8.37 -25.10 -5.61
C ASN A 99 -7.64 -26.42 -5.86
N LYS A 100 -7.05 -26.56 -7.05
CA LYS A 100 -6.34 -27.78 -7.47
C LYS A 100 -5.03 -27.50 -8.19
N ILE A 101 -4.09 -28.41 -7.99
CA ILE A 101 -2.96 -28.64 -8.88
C ILE A 101 -3.38 -29.67 -9.93
N TYR A 102 -3.18 -29.38 -11.20
CA TYR A 102 -3.28 -30.34 -12.30
C TYR A 102 -1.88 -30.67 -12.79
N TYR A 103 -1.47 -31.93 -12.71
CA TYR A 103 -0.11 -32.37 -13.06
C TYR A 103 -0.14 -33.42 -14.17
N THR A 104 0.55 -33.16 -15.29
CA THR A 104 0.54 -34.02 -16.47
C THR A 104 1.95 -34.40 -16.90
N THR A 105 2.13 -35.68 -17.19
CA THR A 105 3.32 -36.27 -17.85
C THR A 105 2.86 -37.07 -19.07
N ALA A 106 3.82 -37.57 -19.86
CA ALA A 106 3.50 -38.51 -20.95
C ALA A 106 2.87 -39.83 -20.46
N LEU A 107 3.07 -40.21 -19.18
CA LEU A 107 2.59 -41.45 -18.59
C LEU A 107 1.21 -41.33 -17.92
N GLY A 108 0.67 -40.10 -17.83
CA GLY A 108 -0.65 -39.85 -17.29
C GLY A 108 -0.78 -38.50 -16.59
N LYS A 109 -1.90 -38.31 -15.92
CA LYS A 109 -2.24 -37.08 -15.20
C LYS A 109 -2.74 -37.37 -13.80
N THR A 110 -2.59 -36.41 -12.90
CA THR A 110 -3.18 -36.42 -11.56
C THR A 110 -3.65 -35.03 -11.17
N GLU A 111 -4.51 -34.99 -10.15
CA GLU A 111 -5.01 -33.77 -9.53
C GLU A 111 -4.75 -33.85 -8.03
N TYR A 112 -4.46 -32.71 -7.41
CA TYR A 112 -4.25 -32.62 -5.97
C TYR A 112 -4.94 -31.37 -5.42
N ASP A 113 -5.65 -31.50 -4.31
CA ASP A 113 -6.32 -30.37 -3.66
C ASP A 113 -5.26 -29.43 -3.06
N PHE A 114 -5.25 -28.18 -3.50
CA PHE A 114 -4.30 -27.18 -3.02
C PHE A 114 -4.86 -25.78 -3.30
N THR A 115 -4.94 -24.96 -2.25
CA THR A 115 -5.49 -23.61 -2.35
C THR A 115 -4.39 -22.60 -2.65
N VAL A 116 -4.59 -21.78 -3.67
CA VAL A 116 -3.78 -20.58 -3.88
C VAL A 116 -4.44 -19.44 -3.12
N ILE A 117 -3.71 -18.84 -2.16
CA ILE A 117 -4.20 -17.72 -1.36
C ILE A 117 -4.13 -16.47 -2.24
N ILE A 118 -5.31 -15.94 -2.58
CA ILE A 118 -5.44 -14.70 -3.37
C ILE A 118 -5.65 -13.56 -2.36
N PRO A 119 -4.72 -12.59 -2.27
CA PRO A 119 -4.89 -11.44 -1.40
C PRO A 119 -6.07 -10.59 -1.88
N ASP A 120 -6.90 -10.11 -0.96
CA ASP A 120 -8.04 -9.27 -1.30
C ASP A 120 -7.61 -7.80 -1.49
N VAL A 121 -8.44 -7.01 -2.18
CA VAL A 121 -8.16 -5.59 -2.46
C VAL A 121 -7.99 -4.82 -1.16
N GLN A 122 -6.95 -3.99 -1.11
CA GLN A 122 -6.75 -3.03 -0.03
C GLN A 122 -6.97 -1.62 -0.57
N ILE A 123 -7.87 -0.85 0.03
CA ILE A 123 -8.08 0.55 -0.31
C ILE A 123 -7.80 1.38 0.94
N LYS A 124 -6.73 2.19 0.89
CA LYS A 124 -6.35 3.09 2.00
C LYS A 124 -7.01 4.46 1.88
N GLY A 125 -7.39 4.85 0.67
CA GLY A 125 -8.02 6.14 0.37
C GLY A 125 -7.32 6.88 -0.76
N LEU A 126 -7.66 8.15 -0.94
CA LEU A 126 -6.98 9.02 -1.91
C LEU A 126 -5.63 9.48 -1.37
N TYR A 127 -4.62 9.54 -2.23
CA TYR A 127 -3.33 10.17 -1.91
C TYR A 127 -3.51 11.68 -1.64
N ASN A 128 -4.42 12.32 -2.38
CA ASN A 128 -4.92 13.67 -2.15
C ASN A 128 -6.44 13.63 -2.09
N GLU A 129 -7.00 13.68 -0.89
CA GLU A 129 -8.44 13.67 -0.63
C GLU A 129 -9.14 14.95 -1.12
N MET A 130 -8.38 16.00 -1.42
CA MET A 130 -8.86 17.29 -1.90
C MET A 130 -8.53 17.52 -3.39
N ALA A 131 -8.30 16.44 -4.14
CA ALA A 131 -8.12 16.49 -5.59
C ALA A 131 -9.26 17.30 -6.25
N LEU A 132 -8.92 18.10 -7.26
CA LEU A 132 -9.90 19.00 -7.88
C LEU A 132 -10.83 18.24 -8.83
N PRO A 133 -12.09 18.69 -9.00
CA PRO A 133 -12.96 18.19 -10.07
C PRO A 133 -12.27 18.28 -11.44
N GLY A 134 -12.39 17.23 -12.26
CA GLY A 134 -11.75 17.12 -13.58
C GLY A 134 -10.27 16.73 -13.55
N SER A 135 -9.67 16.53 -12.36
CA SER A 135 -8.27 16.10 -12.23
C SER A 135 -8.11 14.58 -12.15
N LEU A 136 -6.86 14.12 -12.29
CA LEU A 136 -6.50 12.74 -11.97
C LEU A 136 -6.16 12.65 -10.48
N ALA A 137 -6.71 11.63 -9.81
CA ALA A 137 -6.43 11.35 -8.41
C ALA A 137 -5.84 9.95 -8.25
N LYS A 138 -4.80 9.84 -7.43
CA LYS A 138 -4.23 8.56 -7.02
C LYS A 138 -5.00 8.01 -5.83
N VAL A 139 -5.35 6.73 -5.88
CA VAL A 139 -5.87 5.94 -4.77
C VAL A 139 -4.75 5.04 -4.28
N SER A 140 -4.42 5.12 -3.00
CA SER A 140 -3.41 4.28 -2.35
C SER A 140 -4.04 2.96 -1.89
N GLY A 141 -3.32 1.86 -2.07
CA GLY A 141 -3.83 0.54 -1.71
C GLY A 141 -2.93 -0.61 -2.16
N ALA A 142 -3.52 -1.74 -2.52
CA ALA A 142 -2.84 -2.90 -3.09
C ALA A 142 -3.81 -3.83 -3.83
N TYR A 143 -3.27 -4.65 -4.74
CA TYR A 143 -3.97 -5.77 -5.41
C TYR A 143 -5.13 -5.35 -6.34
N PHE A 144 -5.12 -4.10 -6.80
CA PHE A 144 -6.16 -3.57 -7.68
C PHE A 144 -6.29 -4.34 -9.00
N ASP A 145 -5.17 -4.67 -9.63
CA ASP A 145 -5.09 -5.35 -10.93
C ASP A 145 -5.56 -6.81 -10.86
N LEU A 146 -5.27 -7.50 -9.75
CA LEU A 146 -5.71 -8.88 -9.49
C LEU A 146 -7.24 -8.98 -9.48
N HIS A 147 -7.92 -7.98 -8.93
CA HIS A 147 -9.37 -7.92 -8.85
C HIS A 147 -10.01 -7.13 -9.99
N GLY A 148 -9.25 -6.79 -11.03
CA GLY A 148 -9.80 -6.27 -12.27
C GLY A 148 -10.24 -4.81 -12.23
N PHE A 149 -9.66 -4.00 -11.35
CA PHE A 149 -9.60 -2.55 -11.57
C PHE A 149 -8.68 -2.28 -12.78
N GLY A 150 -9.07 -1.38 -13.68
CA GLY A 150 -8.34 -1.13 -14.92
C GLY A 150 -8.52 -2.27 -15.93
N ARG A 151 -7.47 -3.04 -16.21
CA ARG A 151 -7.35 -3.86 -17.45
C ARG A 151 -8.43 -4.92 -17.70
N LYS A 152 -9.07 -5.47 -16.66
CA LYS A 152 -10.12 -6.48 -16.81
C LYS A 152 -11.54 -5.90 -16.72
N GLU A 153 -11.67 -4.66 -16.24
CA GLU A 153 -12.93 -3.91 -16.06
C GLU A 153 -14.05 -4.69 -15.35
N THR A 154 -13.70 -5.64 -14.47
CA THR A 154 -14.69 -6.40 -13.66
C THR A 154 -15.03 -5.70 -12.36
N SER A 155 -14.22 -4.73 -11.96
CA SER A 155 -14.40 -3.91 -10.75
C SER A 155 -14.73 -2.48 -11.11
N LYS A 156 -15.44 -1.81 -10.21
CA LYS A 156 -16.05 -0.50 -10.47
C LYS A 156 -15.59 0.53 -9.45
N VAL A 157 -15.35 1.73 -9.95
CA VAL A 157 -15.21 2.94 -9.14
C VAL A 157 -16.41 3.81 -9.47
N ILE A 158 -17.17 4.23 -8.46
CA ILE A 158 -18.43 4.94 -8.66
C ILE A 158 -18.43 6.20 -7.80
N MET A 159 -18.78 7.32 -8.42
CA MET A 159 -18.98 8.60 -7.73
C MET A 159 -20.21 9.28 -8.33
N ASN A 160 -21.08 9.82 -7.47
CA ASN A 160 -22.35 10.45 -7.89
C ASN A 160 -23.24 9.55 -8.77
N GLY A 161 -23.12 8.22 -8.63
CA GLY A 161 -23.86 7.25 -9.44
C GLY A 161 -23.27 7.02 -10.85
N GLU A 162 -22.16 7.67 -11.19
CA GLU A 162 -21.43 7.49 -12.44
C GLU A 162 -20.19 6.63 -12.21
N GLU A 163 -19.93 5.70 -13.14
CA GLU A 163 -18.74 4.86 -13.13
C GLU A 163 -17.53 5.66 -13.63
N LEU A 164 -16.46 5.68 -12.84
CA LEU A 164 -15.22 6.41 -13.13
C LEU A 164 -14.24 5.53 -13.90
N ALA A 165 -13.57 6.12 -14.88
CA ALA A 165 -12.49 5.45 -15.57
C ALA A 165 -11.25 5.29 -14.68
N VAL A 166 -10.71 4.07 -14.63
CA VAL A 166 -9.39 3.77 -14.07
C VAL A 166 -8.35 3.91 -15.18
N GLN A 167 -7.43 4.87 -15.03
CA GLN A 167 -6.45 5.22 -16.06
C GLN A 167 -5.18 4.37 -15.99
N ASP A 168 -4.73 4.07 -14.76
CA ASP A 168 -3.52 3.31 -14.53
C ASP A 168 -3.63 2.53 -13.21
N VAL A 169 -2.91 1.41 -13.14
CA VAL A 169 -2.85 0.54 -11.96
C VAL A 169 -1.42 0.02 -11.81
N THR A 170 -0.93 0.12 -10.58
CA THR A 170 0.36 -0.42 -10.11
C THR A 170 0.11 -1.32 -8.89
N ASP A 171 1.18 -1.92 -8.36
CA ASP A 171 1.10 -2.79 -7.19
C ASP A 171 0.48 -2.11 -5.95
N SER A 172 0.69 -0.80 -5.80
CA SER A 172 0.28 -0.04 -4.61
C SER A 172 -0.65 1.16 -4.88
N GLU A 173 -0.91 1.48 -6.14
CA GLU A 173 -1.67 2.68 -6.51
C GLU A 173 -2.55 2.44 -7.73
N MET A 174 -3.70 3.12 -7.76
CA MET A 174 -4.58 3.21 -8.92
C MET A 174 -4.82 4.69 -9.23
N THR A 175 -4.91 5.06 -10.51
CA THR A 175 -5.25 6.43 -10.92
C THR A 175 -6.66 6.48 -11.47
N ILE A 176 -7.50 7.34 -10.90
CA ILE A 176 -8.89 7.57 -11.33
C ILE A 176 -9.08 9.01 -11.82
N ALA A 177 -10.04 9.22 -12.73
CA ALA A 177 -10.45 10.56 -13.12
C ALA A 177 -11.59 11.05 -12.21
N ILE A 178 -11.38 12.15 -11.48
CA ILE A 178 -12.42 12.80 -10.70
C ILE A 178 -13.37 13.54 -11.66
N PRO A 179 -14.69 13.31 -11.63
CA PRO A 179 -15.64 14.00 -12.50
C PRO A 179 -15.57 15.52 -12.39
N GLU A 180 -15.82 16.24 -13.48
CA GLU A 180 -15.91 17.72 -13.47
C GLU A 180 -17.05 18.23 -12.59
N ASN A 181 -18.12 17.45 -12.43
CA ASN A 181 -19.27 17.76 -11.58
C ASN A 181 -19.10 17.25 -10.13
N ALA A 182 -17.92 16.75 -9.75
CA ALA A 182 -17.67 16.27 -8.39
C ALA A 182 -17.85 17.40 -7.38
N THR A 183 -18.68 17.15 -6.36
CA THR A 183 -18.94 18.11 -5.29
C THR A 183 -18.15 17.72 -4.03
N PRO A 184 -17.66 18.70 -3.25
CA PRO A 184 -17.13 18.44 -1.91
C PRO A 184 -18.11 17.66 -1.02
N ASN A 185 -17.57 17.03 0.02
CA ASN A 185 -18.31 16.29 1.05
C ASN A 185 -19.07 15.06 0.52
N SER A 186 -18.62 14.50 -0.60
CA SER A 186 -19.19 13.30 -1.21
C SER A 186 -18.32 12.07 -0.93
N THR A 187 -18.62 10.97 -1.59
CA THR A 187 -17.91 9.69 -1.42
C THR A 187 -17.63 9.03 -2.75
N ILE A 188 -16.56 8.23 -2.80
CA ILE A 188 -16.21 7.35 -3.90
C ILE A 188 -16.42 5.92 -3.43
N ARG A 189 -17.27 5.17 -4.14
CA ARG A 189 -17.53 3.76 -3.86
C ARG A 189 -16.67 2.89 -4.78
N PHE A 190 -15.98 1.93 -4.21
CA PHE A 190 -15.22 0.92 -4.93
C PHE A 190 -15.92 -0.42 -4.77
N GLU A 191 -16.08 -1.17 -5.85
CA GLU A 191 -16.75 -2.48 -5.87
C GLU A 191 -15.92 -3.49 -6.64
N TRP A 192 -15.74 -4.69 -6.07
CA TRP A 192 -15.01 -5.78 -6.70
C TRP A 192 -15.58 -7.14 -6.29
N ILE A 193 -15.10 -8.20 -6.94
CA ILE A 193 -15.33 -9.57 -6.49
C ILE A 193 -14.10 -10.01 -5.69
N GLY A 194 -14.26 -10.08 -4.37
CA GLY A 194 -13.28 -10.64 -3.45
C GLY A 194 -13.41 -12.15 -3.34
N VAL A 195 -12.54 -12.76 -2.52
CA VAL A 195 -12.52 -14.22 -2.31
C VAL A 195 -13.83 -14.78 -1.76
N ASN A 196 -14.60 -13.96 -1.03
CA ASN A 196 -15.88 -14.34 -0.41
C ASN A 196 -17.10 -13.81 -1.20
N GLY A 197 -16.91 -13.34 -2.43
CA GLY A 197 -17.96 -12.77 -3.27
C GLY A 197 -17.88 -11.24 -3.38
N GLN A 198 -19.02 -10.60 -3.63
CA GLN A 198 -19.05 -9.16 -3.90
C GLN A 198 -18.62 -8.36 -2.67
N SER A 199 -17.67 -7.45 -2.87
CA SER A 199 -17.07 -6.61 -1.86
C SER A 199 -17.14 -5.15 -2.28
N ALA A 200 -17.23 -4.24 -1.31
CA ALA A 200 -17.25 -2.82 -1.57
C ALA A 200 -16.69 -2.02 -0.39
N VAL A 201 -16.09 -0.87 -0.66
CA VAL A 201 -15.67 0.11 0.34
C VAL A 201 -16.01 1.52 -0.15
N THR A 202 -16.29 2.42 0.79
CA THR A 202 -16.64 3.81 0.50
C THR A 202 -15.61 4.73 1.12
N VAL A 203 -14.97 5.56 0.29
CA VAL A 203 -13.93 6.51 0.69
C VAL A 203 -14.50 7.92 0.67
N PRO A 204 -14.24 8.77 1.67
CA PRO A 204 -14.70 10.15 1.66
C PRO A 204 -13.91 10.97 0.63
N TYR A 205 -14.57 11.93 0.00
CA TYR A 205 -13.95 12.85 -0.97
C TYR A 205 -14.21 14.30 -0.57
N ALA A 206 -13.12 15.08 -0.53
CA ALA A 206 -13.09 16.52 -0.33
C ALA A 206 -14.01 16.99 0.81
N ARG A 207 -13.78 16.48 2.03
CA ARG A 207 -14.51 16.79 3.27
C ARG A 207 -14.28 18.24 3.73
N LYS A 208 -14.83 19.19 3.00
CA LYS A 208 -14.71 20.64 3.25
C LYS A 208 -15.57 21.13 4.41
N ASP A 209 -16.63 20.40 4.77
CA ASP A 209 -17.48 20.72 5.93
C ASP A 209 -16.75 20.51 7.26
N ASP A 210 -15.70 19.69 7.27
CA ASP A 210 -14.90 19.37 8.45
C ASP A 210 -13.68 20.30 8.61
N LEU A 211 -13.50 21.28 7.72
CA LEU A 211 -12.41 22.26 7.80
C LEU A 211 -12.50 23.09 9.09
N ILE A 212 -11.38 23.22 9.79
CA ILE A 212 -11.27 24.12 10.94
C ILE A 212 -11.38 25.58 10.47
N PHE A 213 -10.71 25.92 9.36
CA PHE A 213 -10.76 27.23 8.71
C PHE A 213 -10.85 27.08 7.19
N ALA A 214 -11.93 27.59 6.59
CA ALA A 214 -12.16 27.46 5.14
C ALA A 214 -11.40 28.51 4.30
N ASP A 215 -11.24 29.73 4.81
CA ASP A 215 -10.63 30.85 4.10
C ASP A 215 -9.63 31.63 4.95
N TRP A 216 -9.36 31.15 6.17
CA TRP A 216 -8.56 31.82 7.19
C TRP A 216 -9.06 33.24 7.54
N THR A 217 -10.34 33.53 7.31
CA THR A 217 -10.99 34.78 7.76
C THR A 217 -11.24 34.73 9.27
N GLY A 218 -10.17 34.92 10.01
CA GLY A 218 -10.13 34.90 11.47
C GLY A 218 -8.74 35.36 11.92
N MET A 219 -8.62 35.83 13.16
CA MET A 219 -7.33 36.23 13.72
C MET A 219 -6.43 35.00 13.87
N TYR A 220 -5.70 34.66 12.80
CA TYR A 220 -4.43 33.95 12.94
C TYR A 220 -3.32 34.98 13.18
N TRP A 221 -2.29 34.57 13.88
CA TRP A 221 -1.03 35.29 14.03
C TRP A 221 0.12 34.36 13.69
N GLY A 222 1.30 34.90 13.44
CA GLY A 222 2.48 34.13 13.04
C GLY A 222 3.12 34.68 11.78
N ASP A 223 4.15 33.98 11.33
CA ASP A 223 5.04 34.41 10.25
C ASP A 223 4.70 33.72 8.91
N GLY A 224 3.86 32.68 8.91
CA GLY A 224 3.46 31.96 7.71
C GLY A 224 2.80 32.86 6.67
N VAL A 225 3.22 32.73 5.41
CA VAL A 225 2.67 33.51 4.30
C VAL A 225 1.42 32.80 3.80
N LEU A 226 0.28 33.49 3.86
CA LEU A 226 -0.97 32.97 3.31
C LEU A 226 -1.08 33.29 1.81
N VAL A 227 -1.11 32.26 0.98
CA VAL A 227 -1.24 32.37 -0.48
C VAL A 227 -2.69 32.16 -0.88
N SER A 228 -3.33 33.21 -1.39
CA SER A 228 -4.68 33.19 -1.96
C SER A 228 -4.70 33.30 -3.49
N GLN A 229 -3.54 33.58 -4.10
CA GLN A 229 -3.33 33.65 -5.54
C GLN A 229 -1.96 33.04 -5.85
N PRO A 230 -1.89 31.74 -6.18
CA PRO A 230 -0.62 31.07 -6.44
C PRO A 230 0.11 31.67 -7.65
N GLU A 231 1.42 31.87 -7.50
CA GLU A 231 2.32 32.23 -8.59
C GLU A 231 2.74 30.99 -9.40
N ALA A 232 3.42 31.20 -10.53
CA ALA A 232 3.95 30.11 -11.33
C ALA A 232 4.93 29.24 -10.51
N GLY A 233 4.70 27.92 -10.53
CA GLY A 233 5.50 26.95 -9.76
C GLY A 233 5.02 26.71 -8.33
N GLN A 234 4.05 27.48 -7.83
CA GLN A 234 3.35 27.18 -6.59
C GLN A 234 2.16 26.25 -6.85
N PRO A 235 1.79 25.40 -5.87
CA PRO A 235 0.69 24.46 -6.06
C PRO A 235 -0.67 25.19 -6.09
N PRO A 236 -1.69 24.61 -6.76
CA PRO A 236 -3.01 25.22 -6.88
C PRO A 236 -3.74 25.27 -5.53
N LEU A 237 -4.74 26.14 -5.41
CA LEU A 237 -5.63 26.19 -4.25
C LEU A 237 -6.51 24.92 -4.20
N LEU A 238 -6.60 24.27 -3.04
CA LEU A 238 -7.48 23.12 -2.81
C LEU A 238 -8.64 23.47 -1.87
N CYS A 239 -8.30 24.02 -0.70
CA CYS A 239 -9.20 24.26 0.43
C CYS A 239 -9.18 25.75 0.83
N GLY A 240 -9.26 26.65 -0.15
CA GLY A 240 -9.02 28.07 0.06
C GLY A 240 -7.53 28.40 0.12
N PRO A 241 -7.14 29.54 0.72
CA PRO A 241 -5.75 29.93 0.87
C PRO A 241 -4.94 28.92 1.67
N TYR A 242 -3.64 28.83 1.40
CA TYR A 242 -2.73 27.91 2.08
C TYR A 242 -1.51 28.64 2.65
N PHE A 243 -0.87 28.06 3.66
CA PHE A 243 0.40 28.56 4.16
C PHE A 243 1.55 28.09 3.29
N TYR A 244 2.42 29.03 2.93
CA TYR A 244 3.63 28.82 2.15
C TYR A 244 4.84 29.23 2.97
N ILE A 245 5.81 28.34 3.09
CA ILE A 245 7.05 28.57 3.83
C ILE A 245 8.21 28.27 2.89
N LYS A 246 8.92 29.32 2.47
CA LYS A 246 10.11 29.22 1.63
C LYS A 246 11.25 30.07 2.17
N LYS A 247 12.19 29.43 2.85
CA LYS A 247 13.41 30.09 3.33
C LYS A 247 14.42 29.07 3.91
N PRO A 248 15.69 29.47 4.02
CA PRO A 248 16.65 28.81 4.90
C PRO A 248 16.27 28.99 6.37
N PHE A 249 16.49 27.95 7.17
CA PHE A 249 16.38 27.98 8.64
C PHE A 249 17.70 27.61 9.29
N GLY A 250 18.05 28.32 10.36
CA GLY A 250 19.09 27.90 11.28
C GLY A 250 18.66 26.71 12.13
N ALA A 251 19.63 25.92 12.62
CA ALA A 251 19.34 24.88 13.60
C ALA A 251 18.65 25.49 14.85
N TRP A 252 17.57 24.86 15.29
CA TRP A 252 16.75 25.25 16.44
C TRP A 252 15.99 26.57 16.30
N GLU A 253 16.01 27.20 15.11
CA GLU A 253 15.29 28.43 14.83
C GLU A 253 13.79 28.21 15.08
N TRP A 254 13.19 29.09 15.89
CA TRP A 254 11.75 29.03 16.15
C TRP A 254 10.99 29.82 15.10
N TYR A 255 10.04 29.16 14.43
CA TYR A 255 9.16 29.79 13.45
C TYR A 255 7.71 29.43 13.71
N THR A 256 6.85 30.44 13.86
CA THR A 256 5.42 30.18 14.03
C THR A 256 4.77 30.24 12.66
N VAL A 257 4.40 29.10 12.08
CA VAL A 257 3.68 29.10 10.80
C VAL A 257 2.34 29.79 11.00
N PHE A 258 1.59 29.37 12.03
CA PHE A 258 0.42 30.09 12.49
C PHE A 258 0.09 29.74 13.94
N GLY A 259 -0.66 30.63 14.57
CA GLY A 259 -1.47 30.36 15.74
C GLY A 259 -2.86 30.96 15.59
N ALA A 260 -3.87 30.19 15.98
CA ALA A 260 -5.27 30.55 15.93
C ALA A 260 -6.02 29.86 17.08
N GLY A 261 -7.29 30.17 17.23
CA GLY A 261 -8.17 29.41 18.12
C GLY A 261 -9.51 29.13 17.45
N PHE A 262 -10.14 28.04 17.84
CA PHE A 262 -11.43 27.62 17.31
C PHE A 262 -12.25 26.92 18.40
N GLY A 263 -13.57 26.89 18.21
CA GLY A 263 -14.46 26.08 19.06
C GLY A 263 -14.42 24.63 18.62
N ILE A 264 -14.08 23.71 19.52
CA ILE A 264 -14.19 22.28 19.27
C ILE A 264 -15.60 21.77 19.62
N ALA A 265 -16.14 20.86 18.82
CA ALA A 265 -17.43 20.24 19.10
C ALA A 265 -17.32 19.22 20.24
N ASP A 266 -18.37 19.11 21.06
CA ASP A 266 -18.40 18.22 22.23
C ASP A 266 -18.14 16.75 21.84
N ASP A 267 -18.72 16.25 20.74
CA ASP A 267 -18.51 14.86 20.28
C ASP A 267 -17.02 14.56 19.98
N ILE A 268 -16.31 15.53 19.38
CA ILE A 268 -14.88 15.42 19.08
C ILE A 268 -14.06 15.43 20.38
N ALA A 269 -14.43 16.30 21.32
CA ALA A 269 -13.75 16.43 22.61
C ALA A 269 -13.93 15.19 23.49
N ASP A 270 -15.14 14.62 23.50
CA ASP A 270 -15.49 13.47 24.32
C ASP A 270 -14.90 12.18 23.75
N ASN A 271 -14.92 12.02 22.43
CA ASN A 271 -14.56 10.78 21.71
C ASN A 271 -13.38 10.97 20.72
N PRO A 272 -12.21 11.51 21.12
CA PRO A 272 -11.13 11.83 20.18
C PRO A 272 -10.57 10.62 19.41
N GLU A 273 -10.75 9.40 19.93
CA GLU A 273 -10.41 8.14 19.28
C GLU A 273 -11.25 7.83 18.04
N ASP A 274 -12.44 8.44 17.90
CA ASP A 274 -13.32 8.26 16.75
C ASP A 274 -12.98 9.24 15.61
N TYR A 275 -11.96 10.09 15.80
CA TYR A 275 -11.63 11.17 14.89
C TYR A 275 -10.17 11.11 14.43
N VAL A 276 -9.94 11.71 13.27
CA VAL A 276 -8.61 11.92 12.69
C VAL A 276 -8.43 13.39 12.36
N PHE A 277 -7.22 13.89 12.61
CA PHE A 277 -6.78 15.19 12.13
C PHE A 277 -6.12 15.02 10.77
N LYS A 278 -6.54 15.81 9.79
CA LYS A 278 -6.00 15.78 8.44
C LYS A 278 -5.64 17.17 7.94
N PHE A 279 -4.70 17.21 7.00
CA PHE A 279 -4.36 18.41 6.24
C PHE A 279 -3.71 18.00 4.92
N GLU A 280 -3.75 18.91 3.96
CA GLU A 280 -2.98 18.77 2.72
C GLU A 280 -1.61 19.41 2.89
N THR A 281 -0.59 18.75 2.36
CA THR A 281 0.77 19.28 2.35
C THR A 281 1.46 19.06 1.01
N CYS A 282 2.44 19.92 0.72
CA CYS A 282 3.29 19.81 -0.47
C CYS A 282 4.71 20.28 -0.11
N SER A 283 5.71 19.64 -0.72
CA SER A 283 7.12 20.01 -0.66
C SER A 283 7.67 20.19 -2.07
N ASN A 284 8.55 21.17 -2.27
CA ASN A 284 9.29 21.27 -3.52
C ASN A 284 10.16 20.03 -3.73
N MET A 285 10.32 19.60 -4.99
CA MET A 285 11.12 18.42 -5.34
C MET A 285 12.55 18.42 -4.77
N ASN A 286 13.15 19.59 -4.55
CA ASN A 286 14.52 19.71 -4.05
C ASN A 286 14.61 19.95 -2.54
N THR A 287 13.48 20.16 -1.86
CA THR A 287 13.41 20.40 -0.42
C THR A 287 12.38 19.45 0.20
N PRO A 288 12.73 18.16 0.37
CA PRO A 288 11.86 17.21 1.08
C PRO A 288 11.64 17.66 2.53
N PHE A 289 10.62 17.10 3.18
CA PHE A 289 10.43 17.31 4.61
C PHE A 289 11.65 16.75 5.37
N PRO A 290 12.32 17.53 6.23
CA PRO A 290 13.51 17.06 6.93
C PRO A 290 13.15 16.10 8.06
N ASP A 291 14.01 15.11 8.30
CA ASP A 291 13.99 14.36 9.55
C ASP A 291 14.56 15.22 10.67
N CYS A 292 13.71 15.59 11.63
CA CYS A 292 14.08 16.45 12.76
C CYS A 292 13.93 15.75 14.13
N GLY A 293 13.79 14.41 14.16
CA GLY A 293 13.51 13.68 15.40
C GLY A 293 12.22 14.15 16.07
N ASP A 294 12.32 14.58 17.34
CA ASP A 294 11.21 15.13 18.15
C ASP A 294 10.95 16.63 17.88
N PHE A 295 11.55 17.18 16.84
CA PHE A 295 11.42 18.57 16.41
C PHE A 295 10.92 18.67 14.96
N GLY A 296 11.06 19.83 14.32
CA GLY A 296 10.51 20.08 12.99
C GLY A 296 9.12 20.69 13.11
N TYR A 297 8.11 20.07 12.49
CA TYR A 297 6.74 20.58 12.58
C TYR A 297 6.07 20.16 13.89
N LEU A 298 5.81 21.15 14.73
CA LEU A 298 5.15 20.98 16.03
C LEU A 298 3.71 21.46 15.93
N ILE A 299 2.77 20.53 16.01
CA ILE A 299 1.33 20.79 15.98
C ILE A 299 0.83 20.81 17.40
N THR A 300 0.16 21.90 17.79
CA THR A 300 -0.33 22.08 19.16
C THR A 300 -1.83 22.27 19.16
N PHE A 301 -2.52 21.45 19.95
CA PHE A 301 -3.92 21.64 20.33
C PHE A 301 -3.99 21.98 21.83
N VAL A 302 -4.90 22.85 22.23
CA VAL A 302 -5.17 23.24 23.64
C VAL A 302 -4.10 24.13 24.28
N ASN A 303 -2.86 23.65 24.45
CA ASN A 303 -1.72 24.42 24.98
C ASN A 303 -0.38 23.72 24.72
N ASP A 304 0.72 24.37 25.12
CA ASP A 304 2.10 23.92 24.87
C ASP A 304 2.48 22.54 25.44
N THR A 305 1.65 21.94 26.29
CA THR A 305 1.85 20.58 26.81
C THR A 305 1.48 19.51 25.77
N ASN A 306 0.63 19.83 24.79
CA ASN A 306 0.16 18.93 23.72
C ASN A 306 0.89 19.23 22.40
N LYS A 307 2.22 19.25 22.41
CA LYS A 307 3.02 19.43 21.17
C LYS A 307 3.22 18.07 20.51
N TYR A 308 2.47 17.82 19.45
CA TYR A 308 2.66 16.67 18.57
C TYR A 308 3.78 16.99 17.56
N CYS A 309 4.82 16.16 17.52
CA CYS A 309 5.87 16.25 16.51
C CYS A 309 5.45 15.49 15.26
N TRP A 310 5.22 16.20 14.16
CA TRP A 310 5.01 15.58 12.86
C TRP A 310 6.33 15.47 12.10
N ASN A 311 6.93 14.27 12.14
CA ASN A 311 8.17 13.94 11.45
C ASN A 311 7.95 12.81 10.42
N PRO A 312 7.48 13.15 9.20
CA PRO A 312 7.18 12.17 8.17
C PRO A 312 8.44 11.50 7.57
N SER A 313 9.63 12.05 7.83
CA SER A 313 10.91 11.55 7.30
C SER A 313 11.67 10.66 8.28
N SER A 314 11.08 10.31 9.42
CA SER A 314 11.71 9.53 10.50
C SER A 314 12.18 8.13 10.07
N GLU A 315 11.45 7.46 9.19
CA GLU A 315 11.85 6.14 8.66
C GLU A 315 12.41 6.20 7.25
N LYS A 316 11.81 7.04 6.40
CA LYS A 316 12.19 7.20 4.99
C LYS A 316 11.95 8.64 4.58
N SER A 317 12.86 9.19 3.77
CA SER A 317 12.71 10.53 3.20
C SER A 317 11.31 10.73 2.60
N PHE A 318 10.60 11.74 3.08
CA PHE A 318 9.28 12.12 2.61
C PHE A 318 9.34 13.35 1.70
N ASN A 319 8.91 13.19 0.45
CA ASN A 319 8.86 14.24 -0.56
C ASN A 319 7.58 14.05 -1.38
N THR A 320 6.89 15.15 -1.67
CA THR A 320 5.66 15.15 -2.48
C THR A 320 5.90 15.64 -3.90
N PHE A 321 7.15 16.03 -4.23
CA PHE A 321 7.58 16.43 -5.57
C PHE A 321 6.75 17.54 -6.21
N GLY A 322 6.26 18.48 -5.39
CA GLY A 322 5.42 19.58 -5.84
C GLY A 322 3.92 19.25 -5.92
N GLU A 323 3.53 18.00 -5.70
CA GLU A 323 2.13 17.57 -5.66
C GLU A 323 1.58 17.68 -4.23
N TRP A 324 0.28 17.95 -4.13
CA TRP A 324 -0.43 17.88 -2.86
C TRP A 324 -0.66 16.43 -2.44
N CYS A 325 -0.53 16.16 -1.15
CA CYS A 325 -0.95 14.91 -0.53
C CYS A 325 -1.64 15.15 0.81
N THR A 326 -2.49 14.21 1.20
CA THR A 326 -3.19 14.24 2.47
C THR A 326 -2.36 13.56 3.56
N VAL A 327 -2.17 14.26 4.67
CA VAL A 327 -1.63 13.72 5.90
C VAL A 327 -2.80 13.36 6.81
N ARG A 328 -2.73 12.19 7.45
CA ARG A 328 -3.70 11.70 8.44
C ARG A 328 -2.98 11.37 9.73
N ILE A 329 -3.45 11.95 10.83
CA ILE A 329 -2.95 11.70 12.19
C ILE A 329 -4.14 11.32 13.06
N GLU A 330 -3.98 10.32 13.92
CA GLU A 330 -5.02 9.95 14.89
C GLU A 330 -5.25 11.12 15.85
N PHE A 331 -6.48 11.63 15.95
CA PHE A 331 -6.70 12.88 16.69
C PHE A 331 -6.37 12.72 18.18
N ALA A 332 -6.63 11.54 18.74
CA ALA A 332 -6.23 11.16 20.09
C ALA A 332 -4.74 11.37 20.38
N ASP A 333 -3.85 11.19 19.40
CA ASP A 333 -2.40 11.36 19.61
C ASP A 333 -2.03 12.84 19.79
N LEU A 334 -2.75 13.76 19.15
CA LEU A 334 -2.53 15.21 19.30
C LEU A 334 -3.02 15.75 20.65
N VAL A 335 -3.93 15.04 21.31
CA VAL A 335 -4.58 15.48 22.56
C VAL A 335 -4.37 14.50 23.72
N ALA A 336 -3.39 13.60 23.60
CA ALA A 336 -3.15 12.53 24.55
C ALA A 336 -2.84 13.03 25.97
N THR A 337 -2.16 14.18 26.10
CA THR A 337 -1.80 14.73 27.41
C THR A 337 -2.94 15.55 28.03
N GLN A 338 -3.77 16.17 27.19
CA GLN A 338 -4.93 16.93 27.63
C GLN A 338 -6.01 16.95 26.55
N LYS A 339 -7.20 16.43 26.89
CA LYS A 339 -8.38 16.51 26.04
C LYS A 339 -8.79 17.97 25.80
N PRO A 340 -9.22 18.33 24.57
CA PRO A 340 -9.70 19.66 24.27
C PRO A 340 -11.10 19.86 24.85
N ALA A 341 -11.50 21.11 25.11
CA ALA A 341 -12.86 21.44 25.53
C ALA A 341 -13.20 22.89 25.19
N GLY A 342 -14.36 23.13 24.58
CA GLY A 342 -14.82 24.47 24.23
C GLY A 342 -13.85 25.21 23.30
N TRP A 343 -13.25 26.31 23.76
CA TRP A 343 -12.27 27.06 22.98
C TRP A 343 -10.90 26.38 23.02
N CYS A 344 -10.39 26.00 21.85
CA CYS A 344 -9.13 25.30 21.68
C CYS A 344 -8.13 26.18 20.94
N ASP A 345 -6.90 26.25 21.46
CA ASP A 345 -5.75 26.79 20.76
C ASP A 345 -5.30 25.82 19.66
N PHE A 346 -4.92 26.35 18.51
CA PHE A 346 -4.41 25.59 17.37
C PHE A 346 -3.21 26.30 16.75
N ARG A 347 -2.04 25.69 16.89
CA ARG A 347 -0.77 26.24 16.40
C ARG A 347 0.00 25.22 15.59
N MET A 348 0.71 25.71 14.59
CA MET A 348 1.77 24.97 13.92
C MET A 348 3.04 25.79 13.94
N ASN A 349 4.09 25.21 14.51
CA ASN A 349 5.42 25.79 14.55
C ASN A 349 6.37 24.92 13.74
N PHE A 350 7.44 25.53 13.25
CA PHE A 350 8.58 24.82 12.68
C PHE A 350 9.83 25.14 13.49
N GLN A 351 10.50 24.12 14.00
CA GLN A 351 11.75 24.23 14.74
C GLN A 351 12.68 23.10 14.30
N PRO A 352 13.50 23.26 13.25
CA PRO A 352 14.33 22.16 12.77
C PRO A 352 15.49 21.87 13.72
N SER A 353 15.92 20.61 13.82
CA SER A 353 17.08 20.24 14.65
C SER A 353 18.44 20.55 14.01
N MET A 354 18.43 20.90 12.73
CA MET A 354 19.59 21.23 11.90
C MET A 354 19.29 22.43 11.00
N GLU A 355 20.34 23.00 10.39
CA GLU A 355 20.16 23.95 9.29
C GLU A 355 19.49 23.26 8.11
N VAL A 356 18.48 23.90 7.52
CA VAL A 356 17.71 23.32 6.42
C VAL A 356 17.03 24.40 5.57
N ASP A 357 17.06 24.19 4.26
CA ASP A 357 16.27 24.97 3.31
C ASP A 357 14.96 24.24 3.03
N ILE A 358 13.84 24.92 3.22
CA ILE A 358 12.52 24.34 2.93
C ILE A 358 11.72 25.20 1.97
N GLU A 359 10.88 24.52 1.20
CA GLU A 359 9.77 25.10 0.44
C GLU A 359 8.56 24.17 0.60
N HIS A 360 7.76 24.45 1.64
CA HIS A 360 6.63 23.61 2.06
C HIS A 360 5.32 24.39 2.05
N CYS A 361 4.22 23.68 1.80
CA CYS A 361 2.87 24.21 1.77
C CYS A 361 1.95 23.43 2.71
N PHE A 362 0.96 24.10 3.29
CA PHE A 362 -0.05 23.49 4.16
C PHE A 362 -1.43 24.08 3.93
N SER A 363 -2.43 23.24 3.72
CA SER A 363 -3.82 23.65 3.49
C SER A 363 -4.80 22.68 4.15
N GLY A 364 -6.06 23.06 4.23
CA GLY A 364 -7.15 22.11 4.44
C GLY A 364 -7.14 21.38 5.80
N PHE A 365 -6.70 22.04 6.87
CA PHE A 365 -6.72 21.46 8.22
C PHE A 365 -8.16 21.16 8.65
N ARG A 366 -8.41 19.92 9.05
CA ARG A 366 -9.74 19.38 9.36
C ARG A 366 -9.69 18.28 10.40
N ILE A 367 -10.80 18.09 11.11
CA ILE A 367 -11.00 16.97 12.03
C ILE A 367 -12.19 16.18 11.51
N GLU A 368 -11.94 14.97 11.03
CA GLU A 368 -12.96 14.11 10.42
C GLU A 368 -13.30 12.94 11.32
N LYS A 369 -14.59 12.59 11.38
CA LYS A 369 -15.01 11.33 11.99
C LYS A 369 -14.52 10.17 11.13
N LYS A 370 -13.93 9.15 11.76
CA LYS A 370 -13.54 7.92 11.06
C LYS A 370 -14.79 7.29 10.47
N LEU A 371 -14.69 6.85 9.21
CA LEU A 371 -15.72 5.97 8.66
C LEU A 371 -15.57 4.61 9.34
N THR A 372 -16.68 4.11 9.87
CA THR A 372 -16.80 2.70 10.26
C THR A 372 -17.25 1.93 9.03
N ASP A 373 -16.44 0.98 8.57
CA ASP A 373 -16.83 0.03 7.52
C ASP A 373 -17.97 -0.90 8.01
#